data_AF-A0A7V3JRF7-F1
#
_entry.id   AF-A0A7V3JRF7-F1
#
_cell.length_a   1.000
_cell.length_b   1.000
_cell.length_c   1.000
_cell.angle_alpha   90.00
_cell.angle_beta   90.00
_cell.angle_gamma   90.00
#
_symmetry.space_group_name_H-M   'P 1'
#
loop_
_entity.id
_entity.type
_entity.pdbx_description
1 polymer ?
#
loop_
_entity_poly.entity_id
_entity_poly.type
_entity_poly.pdbx_seq_one_letter_code
_entity_poly.pdbx_strand_id
1 'polypeptide(L)'
;MSLLEGFKFKSIHSPIHELDPRVKLAMSFSIFLISMMYIEIQISILLLIIQLPIAYIAKILKEWIKSLSSSLFLAAFVFFMNIGVS
;
A
#
# COMPACT_ATOMS: atom_id res chain seq x y z
N MET A 1 3.24 -19.72 4.26
CA MET A 1 4.37 -19.05 3.60
C MET A 1 5.63 -19.33 4.40
N SER A 2 6.73 -19.64 3.74
CA SER A 2 8.04 -19.62 4.40
C SER A 2 8.44 -18.15 4.62
N LEU A 3 8.89 -17.78 5.81
CA LEU A 3 9.32 -16.42 6.16
C LEU A 3 10.41 -15.87 5.21
N LEU A 4 11.12 -16.76 4.53
CA LEU A 4 12.22 -16.44 3.63
C LEU A 4 11.77 -16.01 2.22
N GLU A 5 10.50 -16.20 1.85
CA GLU A 5 9.98 -15.79 0.53
C GLU A 5 9.96 -14.26 0.36
N GLY A 6 9.90 -13.49 1.45
CA GLY A 6 9.91 -12.02 1.43
C GLY A 6 11.24 -11.40 1.01
N PHE A 7 12.35 -12.13 1.15
CA PHE A 7 13.69 -11.70 0.72
C PHE A 7 14.03 -12.10 -0.73
N LYS A 8 13.12 -12.82 -1.40
CA LYS A 8 13.35 -13.30 -2.76
C LYS A 8 13.11 -12.17 -3.75
N PHE A 9 14.18 -11.51 -4.19
CA PHE A 9 14.12 -10.48 -5.23
C PHE A 9 13.51 -11.07 -6.51
N LYS A 10 12.28 -10.69 -6.84
CA LYS A 10 11.71 -10.94 -8.17
C LYS A 10 12.06 -9.77 -9.08
N SER A 11 12.75 -10.06 -10.19
CA SER A 11 12.93 -9.08 -11.27
C SER A 11 11.62 -8.96 -12.05
N ILE A 12 10.75 -8.03 -11.62
CA ILE A 12 9.55 -7.65 -12.37
C ILE A 12 9.90 -6.42 -13.21
N HIS A 13 9.72 -6.53 -14.52
CA HIS A 13 9.92 -5.42 -15.45
C HIS A 13 8.57 -4.72 -15.72
N SER A 14 8.48 -3.46 -15.30
CA SER A 14 7.37 -2.56 -15.61
C SER A 14 7.86 -1.10 -15.61
N PRO A 15 7.13 -0.17 -16.25
CA PRO A 15 7.56 1.22 -16.36
C PRO A 15 7.89 1.87 -15.01
N ILE A 16 7.16 1.49 -13.96
CA ILE A 16 7.38 1.98 -12.59
C ILE A 16 8.63 1.35 -11.96
N HIS A 17 9.00 0.11 -12.33
CA HIS A 17 10.22 -0.53 -11.84
C HIS A 17 11.48 0.00 -12.52
N GLU A 18 11.36 0.58 -13.71
CA GLU A 18 12.49 1.17 -14.45
C GLU A 18 12.81 2.60 -14.02
N LEU A 19 11.93 3.25 -13.26
CA LEU A 19 12.20 4.57 -12.68
C LEU A 19 13.40 4.53 -11.72
N ASP A 20 14.07 5.68 -11.59
CA ASP A 20 15.12 5.86 -10.59
C ASP A 20 14.59 5.60 -9.17
N PRO A 21 15.37 4.95 -8.28
CA PRO A 21 14.96 4.67 -6.90
C PRO A 21 14.48 5.91 -6.13
N ARG A 22 15.07 7.08 -6.41
CA ARG A 22 14.73 8.36 -5.78
C ARG A 22 13.30 8.80 -6.12
N VAL A 23 12.87 8.58 -7.35
CA VAL A 23 11.53 8.94 -7.82
C VAL A 23 10.47 8.04 -7.18
N LYS A 24 10.75 6.73 -7.09
CA LYS A 24 9.85 5.79 -6.41
C LYS A 24 9.66 6.13 -4.93
N LEU A 25 10.75 6.49 -4.24
CA LEU A 25 10.68 6.95 -2.86
C LEU A 25 9.84 8.23 -2.73
N ALA A 26 10.09 9.22 -3.58
CA ALA A 26 9.32 10.47 -3.57
C ALA A 26 7.83 10.22 -3.83
N MET A 27 7.48 9.33 -4.76
CA MET A 27 6.09 8.93 -5.05
C MET A 27 5.42 8.30 -3.83
N SER A 28 6.06 7.28 -3.22
CA SER A 28 5.51 6.60 -2.05
C SER A 28 5.38 7.55 -0.85
N PHE A 29 6.37 8.42 -0.64
CA PHE A 29 6.38 9.37 0.47
C PHE A 29 5.29 10.44 0.30
N SER A 30 5.09 10.92 -0.93
CA SER A 30 4.02 11.88 -1.23
C SER A 30 2.64 11.29 -0.95
N ILE A 31 2.36 10.07 -1.42
CA ILE A 31 1.09 9.38 -1.16
C ILE A 31 0.88 9.18 0.35
N PHE A 32 1.94 8.79 1.07
CA PHE A 32 1.91 8.63 2.51
C PHE A 32 1.58 9.94 3.24
N LEU A 33 2.24 11.04 2.88
CA LEU A 33 1.98 12.35 3.46
C LEU A 33 0.54 12.81 3.23
N ILE A 34 0.04 12.69 1.99
CA ILE A 34 -1.35 13.06 1.67
C ILE A 34 -2.33 12.20 2.49
N SER A 35 -2.06 10.90 2.63
CA SER A 35 -2.89 10.01 3.46
C SER A 35 -2.86 10.37 4.94
N MET A 36 -1.78 10.97 5.47
CA MET A 36 -1.73 11.45 6.85
C MET A 36 -2.42 12.81 7.02
N MET A 37 -2.38 13.67 6.01
CA MET A 37 -2.98 15.01 6.07
C MET A 37 -4.51 14.99 6.03
N TYR A 38 -5.11 13.97 5.41
CA TYR A 38 -6.56 13.87 5.23
C TYR A 38 -7.13 12.66 5.96
N ILE A 39 -7.89 12.95 7.02
CA ILE A 39 -8.64 11.93 7.80
C ILE A 39 -10.02 11.67 7.16
N GLU A 40 -10.48 12.57 6.29
CA GLU A 40 -11.74 12.45 5.57
C GLU A 40 -11.78 11.19 4.69
N ILE A 41 -12.87 10.43 4.83
CA ILE A 41 -13.03 9.13 4.16
C ILE A 41 -13.04 9.28 2.64
N GLN A 42 -13.60 10.36 2.11
CA GLN A 42 -13.73 10.62 0.68
C GLN A 42 -12.35 10.73 0.01
N ILE A 43 -11.42 11.47 0.65
CA ILE A 43 -10.08 11.71 0.11
C ILE A 43 -9.23 10.44 0.24
N SER A 44 -9.36 9.72 1.36
CA SER A 44 -8.68 8.44 1.57
C SER A 44 -9.09 7.38 0.55
N ILE A 45 -10.39 7.29 0.23
CA ILE A 45 -10.89 6.39 -0.81
C ILE A 45 -10.38 6.79 -2.19
N LEU A 46 -10.37 8.10 -2.50
CA LEU A 46 -9.84 8.58 -3.79
C LEU A 46 -8.36 8.21 -3.95
N LEU A 47 -7.54 8.39 -2.91
CA LEU A 47 -6.13 7.97 -2.92
C LEU A 47 -5.99 6.47 -3.15
N LEU A 48 -6.84 5.65 -2.51
CA LEU A 48 -6.83 4.20 -2.69
C LEU A 48 -7.21 3.81 -4.13
N ILE A 49 -8.17 4.51 -4.74
CA ILE A 49 -8.54 4.31 -6.16
C ILE A 49 -7.38 4.70 -7.08
N ILE A 50 -6.65 5.78 -6.80
CA ILE A 50 -5.47 6.20 -7.58
C ILE A 50 -4.31 5.20 -7.46
N GLN A 51 -4.18 4.50 -6.35
CA GLN A 51 -3.16 3.46 -6.19
C GLN A 51 -3.41 2.22 -7.06
N LEU A 52 -4.67 1.90 -7.38
CA LEU A 52 -5.02 0.75 -8.24
C LEU A 52 -4.39 0.80 -9.64
N PRO A 53 -4.52 1.87 -10.44
CA PRO A 53 -3.88 1.95 -11.75
C PRO A 53 -2.35 1.95 -11.63
N ILE A 54 -1.78 2.58 -10.60
CA ILE A 54 -0.33 2.54 -10.33
C ILE A 54 0.12 1.09 -10.10
N ALA A 55 -0.58 0.34 -9.24
CA ALA A 55 -0.27 -1.05 -8.93
C ALA A 55 -0.48 -1.98 -10.14
N TYR A 56 -1.48 -1.69 -10.99
CA TYR A 56 -1.73 -2.40 -12.24
C TYR A 56 -0.59 -2.20 -13.25
N ILE A 57 -0.21 -0.94 -13.53
CA ILE A 57 0.90 -0.59 -14.42
C ILE A 57 2.21 -1.19 -13.88
N ALA A 58 2.39 -1.17 -12.57
CA ALA A 58 3.56 -1.73 -11.91
C ALA A 58 3.61 -3.27 -11.96
N LYS A 59 2.52 -3.95 -12.33
CA LYS A 59 2.35 -5.42 -12.32
C LYS A 59 2.50 -6.05 -10.92
N ILE A 60 2.06 -5.34 -9.89
CA ILE A 60 2.16 -5.77 -8.48
C ILE A 60 0.82 -5.88 -7.77
N LEU A 61 -0.30 -5.96 -8.51
CA LEU A 61 -1.64 -6.01 -7.89
C LEU A 61 -1.80 -7.14 -6.89
N LYS A 62 -1.26 -8.34 -7.18
CA LYS A 62 -1.38 -9.50 -6.29
C LYS A 62 -0.64 -9.25 -4.98
N GLU A 63 0.57 -8.71 -5.06
CA GLU A 63 1.39 -8.33 -3.93
C GLU A 63 0.76 -7.19 -3.13
N TRP A 64 0.18 -6.20 -3.81
CA TRP A 64 -0.54 -5.09 -3.18
C TRP A 64 -1.79 -5.56 -2.42
N ILE A 65 -2.65 -6.39 -3.02
CA ILE A 65 -3.83 -6.97 -2.34
C ILE A 65 -3.40 -7.82 -1.13
N LYS A 66 -2.32 -8.59 -1.28
CA LYS A 66 -1.76 -9.38 -0.18
C LYS A 66 -1.25 -8.51 0.97
N SER A 67 -0.67 -7.35 0.67
CA SER A 67 -0.31 -6.33 1.66
C SER A 67 -1.55 -5.82 2.40
N LEU A 68 -2.63 -5.47 1.69
CA LEU A 68 -3.90 -5.06 2.31
C LEU A 68 -4.47 -6.14 3.24
N SER A 69 -4.46 -7.39 2.80
CA SER A 69 -4.92 -8.51 3.62
C SER A 69 -4.09 -8.70 4.89
N SER A 70 -2.80 -8.38 4.85
CA SER A 70 -1.93 -8.45 6.03
C SER A 70 -2.25 -7.32 7.01
N SER A 71 -2.55 -6.12 6.51
CA SER A 71 -2.97 -4.97 7.31
C SER A 71 -4.37 -5.12 7.92
N LEU A 72 -5.23 -5.98 7.35
CA LEU A 72 -6.59 -6.21 7.83
C LEU A 72 -6.62 -6.71 9.29
N PHE A 73 -5.63 -7.51 9.70
CA PHE A 73 -5.49 -7.93 11.10
C PHE A 73 -5.32 -6.75 12.05
N LEU A 74 -4.42 -5.83 11.70
CA LEU A 74 -4.18 -4.59 12.45
C LEU A 74 -5.42 -3.69 12.46
N ALA A 75 -6.07 -3.53 11.31
CA ALA A 75 -7.30 -2.73 11.20
C ALA A 75 -8.42 -3.30 12.08
N ALA A 76 -8.64 -4.63 12.05
CA ALA A 76 -9.61 -5.29 12.91
C ALA A 76 -9.26 -5.09 14.38
N PHE A 77 -7.99 -5.25 14.77
CA PHE A 77 -7.53 -5.03 16.14
C PHE A 77 -7.82 -3.60 16.63
N VAL A 78 -7.47 -2.58 15.83
CA VAL A 78 -7.75 -1.17 16.16
C VAL A 78 -9.26 -0.93 16.29
N PHE A 79 -10.06 -1.49 15.41
CA PHE A 79 -11.51 -1.34 15.44
C PHE A 79 -12.14 -1.97 16.69
N PHE A 80 -11.70 -3.18 17.07
CA PHE A 80 -12.13 -3.84 18.32
C PHE A 80 -11.71 -3.04 19.56
N MET A 81 -10.48 -2.55 19.60
CA MET A 81 -9.99 -1.72 20.70
C MET A 81 -10.76 -0.40 20.78
N ASN A 82 -11.12 0.20 19.65
CA ASN A 82 -11.88 1.44 19.62
C ASN A 82 -13.33 1.24 20.10
N ILE A 83 -14.01 0.18 19.64
CA ILE A 83 -15.36 -0.16 20.11
C ILE A 83 -15.36 -0.48 21.61
N GLY A 84 -14.35 -1.21 22.10
CA GLY A 84 -14.29 -1.59 23.52
C GLY A 84 -13.95 -0.45 24.48
N VAL A 85 -13.48 0.69 23.95
CA VAL A 85 -13.16 1.92 24.72
C VAL A 85 -14.29 2.95 24.64
N SER A 86 -15.26 2.76 23.73
CA SER A 86 -16.41 3.64 23.53
C SER A 86 -17.67 3.14 24.24
#